data_AF-A0A1A7XKI2-F1
#
_entry.id   AF-A0A1A7XKI2-F1
#
_cell.length_a   1.000
_cell.length_b   1.000
_cell.length_c   1.000
_cell.angle_alpha   90.00
_cell.angle_beta   90.00
_cell.angle_gamma   90.00
#
_symmetry.space_group_name_H-M   'P 1'
#
loop_
_entity.id
_entity.type
_entity.pdbx_description
1 polymer ?
#
loop_
_entity_poly.entity_id
_entity_poly.type
_entity_poly.pdbx_seq_one_letter_code
_entity_poly.pdbx_strand_id
1 'polypeptide(L)'
;DLTMNVNHAIVNNFRRKRQADESDPRQTFNVDITSPTFTDMNVRYTSNSDAVSASVSTPTAGFLGLQLNYVDPFQMSGKFYGRHPTTPEQDVDILVIRTSKDSQNTNLEIVYKIDAPEVMISELK
;
A
#
# COMPACT_ATOMS: atom_id res chain seq x y z
N ASP A 1 -29.66 -0.75 3.68
CA ASP A 1 -28.92 -1.37 4.80
C ASP A 1 -27.45 -1.36 4.47
N LEU A 2 -26.59 -1.17 5.46
CA LEU A 2 -25.13 -1.16 5.28
C LEU A 2 -24.63 -2.61 5.24
N THR A 3 -23.78 -2.94 4.26
CA THR A 3 -23.08 -4.24 4.23
C THR A 3 -21.58 -4.04 4.36
N MET A 4 -20.94 -4.84 5.21
CA MET A 4 -19.50 -4.84 5.44
C MET A 4 -18.97 -6.27 5.36
N ASN A 5 -17.97 -6.50 4.52
CA ASN A 5 -17.26 -7.77 4.40
C ASN A 5 -15.82 -7.59 4.87
N VAL A 6 -15.38 -8.40 5.83
CA VAL A 6 -14.05 -8.31 6.44
C VAL A 6 -13.35 -9.65 6.27
N ASN A 7 -12.17 -9.62 5.65
CA ASN A 7 -11.30 -10.78 5.47
C ASN A 7 -9.94 -10.51 6.10
N HIS A 8 -9.61 -11.29 7.12
CA HIS A 8 -8.30 -11.25 7.78
C HIS A 8 -7.64 -12.62 7.65
N ALA A 9 -6.41 -12.65 7.19
CA ALA A 9 -5.62 -13.87 7.09
C ALA A 9 -4.20 -13.63 7.60
N ILE A 10 -3.71 -14.59 8.36
CA ILE A 10 -2.32 -14.65 8.83
C ILE A 10 -1.78 -16.00 8.39
N VAL A 11 -0.73 -15.97 7.59
CA VAL A 11 -0.01 -17.17 7.13
C VAL A 11 1.35 -17.15 7.79
N ASN A 12 1.55 -18.09 8.73
CA ASN A 12 2.81 -18.30 9.42
C ASN A 12 3.28 -19.73 9.16
N ASN A 13 4.41 -19.90 8.48
CA ASN A 13 4.96 -21.23 8.22
C ASN A 13 5.98 -21.62 9.28
N PHE A 14 5.50 -22.05 10.45
CA PHE A 14 6.34 -22.73 11.43
C PHE A 14 6.43 -24.23 11.12
N ARG A 15 7.33 -24.65 10.21
CA ARG A 15 7.65 -26.08 10.05
C ARG A 15 9.14 -26.38 10.01
N ARG A 16 9.53 -27.30 10.92
CA ARG A 16 10.88 -27.87 11.05
C ARG A 16 11.33 -28.47 9.73
N LYS A 17 12.50 -28.01 9.25
CA LYS A 17 13.46 -28.69 8.37
C LYS A 17 12.90 -29.92 7.64
N ARG A 18 12.36 -29.74 6.42
CA ARG A 18 12.37 -30.67 5.27
C ARG A 18 11.27 -30.27 4.27
N GLN A 19 11.55 -29.26 3.46
CA GLN A 19 11.05 -28.98 2.09
C GLN A 19 11.11 -27.46 1.88
N ALA A 20 11.71 -27.04 0.77
CA ALA A 20 11.77 -25.65 0.34
C ALA A 20 10.37 -25.23 -0.14
N ASP A 21 9.53 -24.84 0.81
CA ASP A 21 8.40 -23.95 0.54
C ASP A 21 8.68 -22.66 1.31
N GLU A 22 9.42 -21.78 0.64
CA GLU A 22 10.02 -20.54 1.12
C GLU A 22 9.00 -19.40 1.12
N SER A 23 7.75 -19.67 1.54
CA SER A 23 6.75 -18.62 1.59
C SER A 23 6.91 -17.83 2.90
N ASP A 24 7.36 -16.59 2.77
CA ASP A 24 7.50 -15.64 3.87
C ASP A 24 6.19 -15.43 4.63
N PRO A 25 6.27 -15.14 5.95
CA PRO A 25 5.09 -14.83 6.75
C PRO A 25 4.31 -13.69 6.10
N ARG A 26 3.00 -13.88 5.94
CA ARG A 26 2.13 -12.91 5.26
C ARG A 26 0.87 -12.65 6.06
N GLN A 27 0.57 -11.38 6.28
CA GLN A 27 -0.67 -10.92 6.88
C GLN A 27 -1.44 -10.10 5.85
N THR A 28 -2.74 -10.36 5.71
CA THR A 28 -3.64 -9.58 4.85
C THR A 28 -4.88 -9.19 5.63
N PHE A 29 -5.35 -7.95 5.44
CA PHE A 29 -6.59 -7.45 6.02
C PHE A 29 -7.34 -6.64 4.97
N ASN A 30 -8.52 -7.11 4.60
CA ASN A 30 -9.33 -6.54 3.53
C ASN A 30 -10.73 -6.24 4.07
N VAL A 31 -11.23 -5.04 3.80
CA VAL A 31 -12.57 -4.60 4.17
C VAL A 31 -13.26 -4.05 2.94
N ASP A 32 -14.46 -4.54 2.66
CA ASP A 32 -15.35 -4.01 1.62
C ASP A 32 -16.63 -3.49 2.28
N ILE A 33 -16.96 -2.24 2.02
CA ILE A 33 -18.13 -1.56 2.57
C ILE A 33 -19.01 -1.16 1.40
N THR A 34 -20.25 -1.63 1.39
CA THR A 34 -21.25 -1.24 0.40
C THR A 34 -22.47 -0.65 1.08
N SER A 35 -22.91 0.53 0.64
CA SER A 35 -23.99 1.26 1.30
C SER A 35 -24.92 1.93 0.30
N PRO A 36 -26.25 1.87 0.50
CA PRO A 36 -27.20 2.67 -0.27
C PRO A 36 -27.17 4.17 0.08
N THR A 37 -26.55 4.57 1.20
CA THR A 37 -26.61 5.94 1.73
C THR A 37 -25.28 6.68 1.69
N PHE A 38 -24.17 6.02 1.38
CA PHE A 38 -22.85 6.62 1.22
C PHE A 38 -22.01 5.82 0.22
N THR A 39 -20.91 6.40 -0.26
CA THR A 39 -20.06 5.80 -1.29
C THR A 39 -19.42 4.47 -0.82
N ASP A 40 -19.45 3.47 -1.71
CA ASP A 40 -18.75 2.20 -1.48
C ASP A 40 -17.26 2.41 -1.27
N MET A 41 -16.68 1.66 -0.32
CA MET A 41 -15.28 1.78 0.06
C MET A 41 -14.61 0.42 0.17
N ASN A 42 -13.35 0.39 -0.23
CA ASN A 42 -12.46 -0.74 -0.15
C ASN A 42 -11.22 -0.34 0.65
N VAL A 43 -10.88 -1.13 1.66
CA VAL A 43 -9.61 -1.02 2.39
C VAL A 43 -8.84 -2.31 2.19
N ARG A 44 -7.56 -2.19 1.84
CA ARG A 44 -6.64 -3.33 1.72
C ARG A 44 -5.40 -3.06 2.55
N TYR A 45 -4.90 -4.11 3.17
CA TYR A 45 -3.64 -4.12 3.88
C TYR A 45 -2.95 -5.46 3.63
N THR A 46 -1.67 -5.41 3.31
CA THR A 46 -0.82 -6.59 3.20
C THR A 46 0.51 -6.30 3.88
N SER A 47 1.03 -7.27 4.62
CA SER A 47 2.34 -7.23 5.24
C SER A 47 3.03 -8.56 5.00
N ASN A 48 4.31 -8.50 4.66
CA ASN A 48 5.21 -9.64 4.60
C ASN A 48 6.57 -9.25 5.21
N SER A 49 7.55 -10.15 5.15
CA SER A 49 8.92 -9.94 5.66
C SER A 49 9.57 -8.65 5.18
N ASP A 50 9.36 -8.30 3.91
CA ASP A 50 10.13 -7.27 3.21
C ASP A 50 9.28 -6.07 2.77
N ALA A 51 7.97 -6.10 2.99
CA ALA A 51 7.08 -5.05 2.53
C ALA A 51 5.77 -4.97 3.33
N VAL A 52 5.28 -3.73 3.45
CA VAL A 52 3.94 -3.42 3.95
C VAL A 52 3.25 -2.54 2.91
N SER A 53 2.03 -2.89 2.56
CA SER A 53 1.16 -2.06 1.73
C SER A 53 -0.19 -1.84 2.40
N ALA A 54 -0.73 -0.64 2.21
CA ALA A 54 -2.08 -0.30 2.61
C ALA A 54 -2.71 0.55 1.51
N SER A 55 -4.00 0.39 1.29
CA SER A 55 -4.72 1.23 0.35
C SER A 55 -6.17 1.43 0.76
N VAL A 56 -6.72 2.55 0.34
CA VAL A 56 -8.14 2.83 0.37
C VAL A 56 -8.59 3.20 -1.04
N SER A 57 -9.74 2.69 -1.47
CA SER A 57 -10.34 3.11 -2.72
C SER A 57 -11.85 3.20 -2.63
N THR A 58 -12.39 4.03 -3.51
CA THR A 58 -13.82 4.14 -3.76
C THR A 58 -14.01 4.13 -5.27
N PRO A 59 -15.07 3.50 -5.81
CA PRO A 59 -15.30 3.48 -7.26
C PRO A 59 -15.43 4.87 -7.88
N THR A 60 -15.93 5.85 -7.12
CA THR A 60 -16.23 7.20 -7.62
C THR A 60 -15.12 8.21 -7.37
N ALA A 61 -14.35 8.05 -6.29
CA ALA A 61 -13.41 9.07 -5.79
C ALA A 61 -11.93 8.64 -5.95
N GLY A 62 -11.68 7.41 -6.39
CA GLY A 62 -10.35 6.95 -6.79
C GLY A 62 -9.67 6.08 -5.75
N PHE A 63 -8.35 5.98 -5.84
CA PHE A 63 -7.53 5.09 -5.03
C PHE A 63 -6.35 5.87 -4.41
N LEU A 64 -6.07 5.61 -3.14
CA LEU A 64 -4.85 6.02 -2.45
C LEU A 64 -4.13 4.79 -1.91
N GLY A 65 -2.81 4.75 -2.09
CA GLY A 65 -1.95 3.67 -1.67
C GLY A 65 -0.71 4.15 -0.93
N LEU A 66 -0.31 3.37 0.06
CA LEU A 66 0.97 3.43 0.75
C LEU A 66 1.69 2.11 0.53
N GLN A 67 2.96 2.17 0.15
CA GLN A 67 3.83 1.00 0.09
C GLN A 67 5.16 1.32 0.76
N LEU A 68 5.56 0.46 1.69
CA LEU A 68 6.86 0.47 2.34
C LEU A 68 7.55 -0.85 1.95
N ASN A 69 8.75 -0.76 1.39
CA ASN A 69 9.60 -1.91 1.13
C ASN A 69 10.89 -1.75 1.94
N TYR A 70 11.32 -2.86 2.52
CA TYR A 70 12.49 -2.99 3.35
C TYR A 70 13.36 -4.08 2.74
N VAL A 71 14.58 -3.71 2.35
CA VAL A 71 15.58 -4.68 1.86
C VAL A 71 16.55 -4.98 3.00
N ASP A 72 17.06 -3.93 3.64
CA ASP A 72 17.93 -4.02 4.81
C ASP A 72 17.83 -2.72 5.65
N PRO A 73 18.46 -2.64 6.85
CA PRO A 73 18.36 -1.47 7.72
C PRO A 73 18.80 -0.13 7.10
N PHE A 74 19.56 -0.17 6.01
CA PHE A 74 20.10 0.99 5.30
C PHE A 74 19.52 1.15 3.88
N GLN A 75 18.74 0.19 3.41
CA GLN A 75 18.08 0.20 2.10
C GLN A 75 16.58 -0.02 2.26
N MET A 76 15.83 1.08 2.21
CA MET A 76 14.38 1.09 2.32
C MET A 76 13.77 2.03 1.27
N SER A 77 12.52 1.76 0.90
CA SER A 77 11.76 2.65 0.05
C SER A 77 10.33 2.79 0.58
N GLY A 78 9.83 4.01 0.66
CA GLY A 78 8.42 4.29 0.90
C GLY A 78 7.83 5.06 -0.27
N LYS A 79 6.61 4.75 -0.67
CA LYS A 79 5.84 5.57 -1.61
C LYS A 79 4.41 5.76 -1.13
N PHE A 80 3.94 7.00 -1.24
CA PHE A 80 2.54 7.36 -1.16
C PHE A 80 2.11 7.79 -2.56
N TYR A 81 1.06 7.17 -3.07
CA TYR A 81 0.62 7.30 -4.45
C TYR A 81 -0.89 7.26 -4.51
N GLY A 82 -1.44 7.81 -5.58
CA GLY A 82 -2.85 7.68 -5.87
C GLY A 82 -3.09 7.32 -7.32
N ARG A 83 -4.34 7.05 -7.64
CA ARG A 83 -4.79 6.70 -8.98
C ARG A 83 -6.13 7.32 -9.24
N HIS A 84 -6.21 8.07 -10.33
CA HIS A 84 -7.41 8.75 -10.76
C HIS A 84 -8.45 7.74 -11.25
N PRO A 85 -9.76 7.94 -10.96
CA PRO A 85 -10.83 7.11 -11.51
C PRO A 85 -10.84 7.09 -13.04
N THR A 86 -10.45 8.21 -13.65
CA THR A 86 -10.45 8.41 -15.11
C THR A 86 -9.27 7.75 -15.81
N THR A 87 -8.18 7.45 -15.09
CA THR A 87 -6.98 6.80 -15.63
C THR A 87 -6.52 5.66 -14.71
N PRO A 88 -7.31 4.57 -14.60
CA PRO A 88 -7.06 3.51 -13.63
C PRO A 88 -5.79 2.67 -13.91
N GLU A 89 -5.20 2.84 -15.09
CA GLU A 89 -3.99 2.13 -15.50
C GLU A 89 -2.70 2.80 -15.00
N GLN A 90 -2.79 4.03 -14.46
CA GLN A 90 -1.62 4.82 -14.11
C GLN A 90 -1.67 5.32 -12.66
N ASP A 91 -0.70 4.87 -11.88
CA ASP A 91 -0.41 5.39 -10.56
C ASP A 91 0.39 6.69 -10.67
N VAL A 92 0.07 7.64 -9.79
CA VAL A 92 0.82 8.88 -9.62
C VAL A 92 1.46 8.86 -8.25
N ASP A 93 2.79 8.78 -8.24
CA ASP A 93 3.58 8.94 -7.02
C ASP A 93 3.46 10.38 -6.50
N ILE A 94 2.94 10.53 -5.29
CA ILE A 94 2.78 11.81 -4.59
C ILE A 94 4.04 12.11 -3.80
N LEU A 95 4.52 11.11 -3.06
CA LEU A 95 5.71 11.17 -2.24
C LEU A 95 6.47 9.84 -2.36
N VAL A 96 7.76 9.91 -2.66
CA VAL A 96 8.67 8.77 -2.65
C VAL A 96 9.85 9.11 -1.74
N ILE A 97 10.15 8.22 -0.81
CA ILE A 97 11.29 8.31 0.09
C ILE A 97 12.14 7.07 -0.17
N ARG A 98 13.44 7.24 -0.37
CA ARG A 98 14.38 6.13 -0.52
C ARG A 98 15.60 6.35 0.35
N THR A 99 16.00 5.31 1.05
CA THR A 99 17.31 5.24 1.69
C THR A 99 18.17 4.23 0.93
N SER A 100 19.43 4.58 0.75
CA SER A 100 20.40 3.68 0.14
C SER A 100 21.74 3.82 0.86
N LYS A 101 22.54 2.76 0.81
CA LYS A 101 23.88 2.78 1.40
C LYS A 101 24.92 2.72 0.29
N ASP A 102 25.82 3.68 0.30
CA ASP A 102 27.09 3.60 -0.43
C ASP A 102 28.18 3.09 0.52
N SER A 103 29.38 2.84 -0.01
CA SER A 103 30.55 2.26 0.69
C SER A 103 30.81 2.83 2.09
N GLN A 104 30.50 4.10 2.35
CA GLN A 104 30.63 4.71 3.69
C GLN A 104 29.45 5.59 4.14
N ASN A 105 28.50 5.93 3.27
CA ASN A 105 27.46 6.92 3.56
C ASN A 105 26.05 6.33 3.36
N THR A 106 25.09 6.84 4.13
CA THR A 106 23.66 6.58 3.87
C THR A 106 23.07 7.77 3.14
N ASN A 107 22.51 7.55 1.96
CA ASN A 107 21.85 8.57 1.15
C ASN A 107 20.34 8.52 1.41
N LEU A 108 19.72 9.69 1.53
CA LEU A 108 18.27 9.86 1.63
C LEU A 108 17.79 10.67 0.43
N GLU A 109 16.90 10.09 -0.36
CA GLU A 109 16.20 10.73 -1.47
C GLU A 109 14.74 10.94 -1.07
N ILE A 110 14.22 12.17 -1.29
CA ILE A 110 12.81 12.50 -1.12
C ILE A 110 12.34 13.16 -2.40
N VAL A 111 11.35 12.57 -3.07
CA VAL A 111 10.71 13.10 -4.27
C VAL A 111 9.26 13.37 -3.94
N TYR A 112 8.81 14.61 -4.16
CA TYR A 112 7.44 15.04 -3.90
C TYR A 112 6.84 15.74 -5.11
N LYS A 113 5.65 15.30 -5.53
CA LYS A 113 4.92 15.89 -6.66
C LYS A 113 3.93 16.92 -6.12
N ILE A 114 4.30 18.19 -6.21
CA ILE A 114 3.61 19.30 -5.52
C ILE A 114 2.14 19.46 -5.94
N ASP A 115 1.80 19.18 -7.19
CA ASP A 115 0.43 19.34 -7.71
C ASP A 115 -0.47 18.13 -7.45
N ALA A 116 0.10 16.96 -7.17
CA ALA A 116 -0.67 15.71 -7.05
C ALA A 116 -1.64 15.69 -5.84
N PRO A 117 -1.25 16.08 -4.62
CA PRO A 117 -2.13 15.94 -3.47
C PRO A 117 -3.36 16.85 -3.53
N GLU A 118 -3.25 18.07 -4.07
CA GLU A 118 -4.42 18.96 -4.22
C GLU A 118 -5.46 18.35 -5.17
N VAL A 119 -5.00 17.86 -6.34
CA VAL A 119 -5.88 17.22 -7.32
C VAL A 119 -6.52 15.97 -6.72
N MET A 120 -5.76 15.11 -6.06
CA MET A 120 -6.29 13.87 -5.49
C MET A 120 -7.25 14.08 -4.33
N ILE A 121 -6.97 15.03 -3.43
CA ILE A 121 -7.91 15.36 -2.35
C ILE A 121 -9.20 15.97 -2.91
N SER A 122 -9.11 16.71 -4.02
CA SER A 122 -10.30 17.27 -4.68
C SER A 122 -11.21 16.19 -5.28
N GLU A 123 -10.64 15.07 -5.72
CA GLU A 123 -11.36 13.94 -6.29
C GLU A 123 -11.94 12.99 -5.24
N LEU A 124 -11.42 13.01 -4.00
CA LEU A 124 -11.89 12.20 -2.87
C LEU A 124 -13.13 12.77 -2.16
N LYS A 125 -13.73 13.85 -2.67
CA LYS A 125 -14.86 14.57 -2.07
C LYS A 125 -16.22 13.89 -2.29
#